data_AF-A0A847WM22-F1
#
_entry.id   AF-A0A847WM22-F1
#
_cell.length_a   1.000
_cell.length_b   1.000
_cell.length_c   1.000
_cell.angle_alpha   90.00
_cell.angle_beta   90.00
_cell.angle_gamma   90.00
#
_symmetry.space_group_name_H-M   'P 1'
#
loop_
_entity.id
_entity.type
_entity.pdbx_description
1 polymer ?
#
loop_
_entity_poly.entity_id
_entity_poly.type
_entity_poly.pdbx_seq_one_letter_code
_entity_poly.pdbx_strand_id
1 'polypeptide(L)'
;ENEKKHHIIRLTASIGINSKSKDAKKLTTQIEEQKVVIRDAIIEILTTKTFEEMTRPNAHQMLKEEILEQLRTNFQTNGIADVYLGEFFIQ
;
A
#
# COMPACT_ATOMS: atom_id res chain seq x y z
N GLU A 1 6.82 -35.16 0.21
CA GLU A 1 5.81 -34.09 0.12
C GLU A 1 6.43 -32.81 0.65
N ASN A 2 6.51 -31.75 -0.16
CA ASN A 2 6.83 -30.42 0.36
C ASN A 2 5.51 -29.85 0.88
N GLU A 3 5.34 -29.80 2.21
CA GLU A 3 4.28 -29.00 2.81
C GLU A 3 4.41 -27.57 2.30
N LYS A 4 3.38 -27.06 1.61
CA LYS A 4 3.33 -25.65 1.23
C LYS A 4 3.30 -24.84 2.53
N LYS A 5 4.45 -24.28 2.91
CA LYS A 5 4.52 -23.34 4.03
C LYS A 5 3.66 -22.14 3.68
N HIS A 6 2.59 -21.96 4.45
CA HIS A 6 1.76 -20.78 4.37
C HIS A 6 2.46 -19.66 5.12
N HIS A 7 2.71 -18.55 4.43
CA HIS A 7 3.25 -17.35 5.03
C HIS A 7 2.14 -16.35 5.28
N ILE A 8 2.25 -15.62 6.39
CA ILE A 8 1.30 -14.58 6.76
C ILE A 8 2.02 -13.24 6.69
N ILE A 9 1.43 -12.29 5.98
CA ILE A 9 1.81 -10.88 6.06
C ILE A 9 0.68 -10.11 6.74
N ARG A 10 1.04 -9.34 7.77
CA ARG A 10 0.16 -8.35 8.39
C ARG A 10 0.80 -6.99 8.22
N LEU A 11 0.03 -6.05 7.68
CA LEU A 11 0.43 -4.66 7.66
C LEU A 11 -0.68 -3.67 7.93
N THR A 12 -0.29 -2.49 8.39
CA THR A 12 -1.15 -1.30 8.38
C THR A 12 -0.60 -0.27 7.42
N ALA A 13 -1.48 0.42 6.70
CA ALA A 13 -1.11 1.45 5.74
C ALA A 13 -1.88 2.73 6.02
N SER A 14 -1.19 3.87 5.97
CA SER A 14 -1.75 5.22 6.04
C SER A 14 -1.35 6.00 4.80
N ILE A 15 -2.24 6.86 4.30
CA ILE A 15 -2.03 7.61 3.05
C ILE A 15 -1.79 9.07 3.38
N GLY A 16 -0.64 9.59 2.94
CA GLY A 16 -0.28 10.99 3.06
C GLY A 16 -0.83 11.80 1.90
N ILE A 17 -1.59 12.85 2.20
CA ILE A 17 -2.13 13.78 1.20
C ILE A 17 -1.40 15.12 1.30
N ASN A 18 -1.02 15.69 0.17
CA ASN A 18 -0.44 17.04 0.13
C ASN A 18 -1.52 18.09 0.50
N SER A 19 -1.52 18.52 1.76
CA SER A 19 -2.49 19.48 2.31
C SER A 19 -2.44 20.87 1.66
N LYS A 20 -1.37 21.21 0.94
CA LYS A 20 -1.22 22.47 0.20
C LYS A 20 -1.89 22.44 -1.18
N SER A 21 -2.32 21.27 -1.65
CA SER A 21 -3.05 21.14 -2.91
C SER A 21 -4.45 21.76 -2.80
N LYS A 22 -4.91 22.44 -3.86
CA LYS A 22 -6.27 22.98 -3.95
C LYS A 22 -7.34 21.89 -3.84
N ASP A 23 -7.00 20.67 -4.24
CA ASP A 23 -7.91 19.52 -4.25
C ASP A 23 -7.77 18.63 -3.00
N ALA A 24 -6.96 19.02 -2.00
CA ALA A 24 -6.64 18.17 -0.85
C ALA A 24 -7.89 17.64 -0.15
N LYS A 25 -8.88 18.49 0.14
CA LYS A 25 -10.13 18.08 0.80
C LYS A 25 -10.93 17.08 -0.02
N LYS A 26 -11.08 17.33 -1.33
CA LYS A 26 -11.80 16.44 -2.25
C LYS A 26 -11.11 15.09 -2.33
N LEU A 27 -9.78 15.08 -2.43
CA LEU A 27 -8.99 13.86 -2.47
C LEU A 27 -9.09 13.07 -1.16
N THR A 28 -9.07 13.74 -0.01
CA THR A 28 -9.30 13.09 1.30
C THR A 28 -10.66 12.39 1.33
N THR A 29 -11.74 13.07 0.93
CA THR A 29 -13.07 12.47 0.89
C THR A 29 -13.12 11.27 -0.05
N GLN A 30 -12.54 11.37 -1.25
CA GLN A 30 -12.50 10.26 -2.21
C GLN A 30 -11.74 9.04 -1.65
N ILE A 31 -10.59 9.25 -1.00
CA ILE A 31 -9.82 8.18 -0.37
C ILE A 31 -10.61 7.52 0.75
N GLU A 32 -11.30 8.30 1.58
CA GLU A 32 -12.14 7.81 2.67
C GLU A 32 -13.31 6.96 2.16
N GLU A 33 -14.01 7.42 1.12
CA GLU A 33 -15.12 6.70 0.49
C GLU A 33 -14.66 5.43 -0.22
N GLN A 34 -13.43 5.40 -0.76
CA GLN A 34 -12.88 4.29 -1.52
C GLN A 34 -11.94 3.39 -0.71
N LYS A 35 -11.96 3.48 0.63
CA LYS A 35 -11.10 2.68 1.52
C LYS A 35 -11.10 1.18 1.22
N VAL A 36 -12.26 0.62 0.86
CA VAL A 36 -12.38 -0.81 0.52
C VAL A 36 -11.63 -1.14 -0.78
N VAL A 37 -11.77 -0.30 -1.81
CA VAL A 37 -11.08 -0.47 -3.10
C VAL A 37 -9.57 -0.31 -2.93
N ILE A 38 -9.13 0.66 -2.13
CA ILE A 38 -7.71 0.84 -1.81
C ILE A 38 -7.14 -0.38 -1.09
N ARG A 39 -7.88 -0.91 -0.11
CA ARG A 39 -7.46 -2.12 0.61
C ARG A 39 -7.31 -3.31 -0.35
N ASP A 40 -8.27 -3.49 -1.24
CA ASP A 40 -8.27 -4.56 -2.23
C ASP A 40 -7.04 -4.46 -3.15
N ALA A 41 -6.76 -3.27 -3.70
CA ALA A 41 -5.56 -3.03 -4.50
C ALA A 41 -4.25 -3.31 -3.75
N ILE A 42 -4.17 -2.97 -2.46
CA ILE A 42 -3.00 -3.32 -1.63
C ILE A 42 -2.89 -4.83 -1.46
N ILE A 43 -4.01 -5.53 -1.22
CA ILE A 43 -4.03 -7.00 -1.10
C ILE A 43 -3.56 -7.65 -2.40
N GLU A 44 -4.05 -7.19 -3.55
CA GLU A 44 -3.60 -7.66 -4.87
C GLU A 44 -2.08 -7.55 -5.01
N ILE A 45 -1.50 -6.38 -4.69
CA ILE A 45 -0.04 -6.19 -4.68
C ILE A 45 0.63 -7.23 -3.77
N LEU A 46 0.16 -7.38 -2.54
CA LEU A 46 0.75 -8.33 -1.57
C LEU A 46 0.69 -9.78 -2.04
N THR A 47 -0.38 -10.18 -2.73
CA THR A 47 -0.54 -11.55 -3.24
C THR A 47 0.44 -11.90 -4.35
N THR A 48 1.04 -10.90 -5.01
CA THR A 48 2.10 -11.13 -6.02
C THR A 48 3.48 -11.34 -5.42
N LYS A 49 3.65 -11.09 -4.12
CA LYS A 49 4.97 -11.10 -3.46
C LYS A 49 5.35 -12.48 -2.97
N THR A 50 6.64 -12.78 -3.06
CA THR A 50 7.25 -13.97 -2.46
C THR A 50 7.77 -13.68 -1.06
N PHE A 51 7.89 -14.72 -0.23
CA PHE A 51 8.47 -14.59 1.11
C PHE A 51 9.91 -14.05 1.08
N GLU A 52 10.71 -14.48 0.10
CA GLU A 52 12.09 -14.01 -0.05
C GLU A 52 12.13 -12.51 -0.34
N GLU A 53 11.27 -12.01 -1.23
CA GLU A 53 11.18 -10.57 -1.51
C GLU A 53 10.77 -9.78 -0.28
N MET A 54 9.78 -10.28 0.46
CA MET A 54 9.22 -9.58 1.62
C MET A 54 10.13 -9.58 2.85
N THR A 55 11.12 -10.48 2.93
CA THR A 55 12.09 -10.55 4.02
C THR A 55 13.39 -9.77 3.75
N ARG A 56 13.54 -9.17 2.56
CA ARG A 56 14.72 -8.35 2.24
C ARG A 56 14.76 -7.05 3.05
N PRO A 57 15.95 -6.50 3.33
CA PRO A 57 16.09 -5.24 4.09
C PRO A 57 15.36 -4.04 3.49
N ASN A 58 15.16 -4.02 2.16
CA ASN A 58 14.50 -2.94 1.43
C ASN A 58 13.03 -3.24 1.08
N ALA A 59 12.47 -4.38 1.50
CA ALA A 59 11.11 -4.80 1.15
C ALA A 59 10.05 -3.76 1.55
N HIS A 60 10.21 -3.15 2.72
CA HIS A 60 9.32 -2.10 3.22
C HIS A 60 9.27 -0.89 2.28
N GLN A 61 10.43 -0.39 1.87
CA GLN A 61 10.54 0.75 0.96
C GLN A 61 9.99 0.41 -0.42
N MET A 62 10.32 -0.76 -0.96
CA MET A 62 9.83 -1.20 -2.28
C MET A 62 8.30 -1.32 -2.30
N LEU A 63 7.72 -1.96 -1.28
CA LEU A 63 6.27 -2.11 -1.18
C LEU A 63 5.57 -0.74 -1.04
N LYS A 64 6.15 0.15 -0.24
CA LYS A 64 5.66 1.53 -0.08
C LYS A 64 5.61 2.27 -1.42
N GLU A 65 6.68 2.21 -2.20
CA GLU A 65 6.78 2.86 -3.51
C GLU A 65 5.77 2.29 -4.51
N GLU A 66 5.62 0.96 -4.55
CA GLU A 66 4.68 0.28 -5.43
C GLU A 66 3.21 0.63 -5.09
N ILE A 67 2.84 0.60 -3.80
CA ILE A 67 1.50 1.00 -3.36
C ILE A 67 1.25 2.47 -3.70
N LEU A 68 2.23 3.35 -3.45
CA LEU A 68 2.09 4.78 -3.76
C LEU A 68 1.82 5.01 -5.24
N GLU A 69 2.57 4.35 -6.12
CA GLU A 69 2.42 4.49 -7.57
C GLU A 69 1.08 3.92 -8.06
N GLN A 70 0.67 2.76 -7.55
CA GLN A 70 -0.63 2.16 -7.85
C GLN A 70 -1.77 3.10 -7.46
N LEU A 71 -1.71 3.72 -6.27
CA LEU A 71 -2.73 4.65 -5.82
C LEU A 71 -2.75 5.93 -6.66
N ARG A 72 -1.59 6.52 -6.97
CA ARG A 72 -1.53 7.70 -7.85
C ARG A 72 -2.13 7.42 -9.22
N THR A 73 -1.87 6.23 -9.76
CA THR A 73 -2.44 5.76 -11.03
C THR A 73 -3.95 5.61 -10.95
N ASN A 74 -4.46 4.90 -9.94
CA ASN A 74 -5.89 4.64 -9.77
C ASN A 74 -6.70 5.94 -9.58
N PHE A 75 -6.16 6.89 -8.81
CA PHE A 75 -6.81 8.18 -8.56
C PHE A 75 -6.43 9.27 -9.57
N GLN A 76 -5.57 8.95 -10.54
CA GLN A 76 -5.06 9.87 -11.57
C GLN A 76 -4.56 11.19 -10.97
N THR A 77 -3.78 11.12 -9.89
CA THR A 77 -3.42 12.30 -9.10
C THR A 77 -2.02 12.20 -8.49
N ASN A 78 -1.33 13.33 -8.46
CA ASN A 78 -0.09 13.50 -7.68
C ASN A 78 -0.35 14.07 -6.27
N GLY A 79 -1.63 14.22 -5.88
CA GLY A 79 -2.02 14.73 -4.56
C GLY A 79 -1.75 13.75 -3.42
N ILE A 80 -1.62 12.45 -3.73
CA ILE A 80 -1.14 11.43 -2.80
C ILE A 80 0.38 11.61 -2.69
N ALA A 81 0.81 12.22 -1.59
CA ALA A 81 2.20 12.57 -1.36
C ALA A 81 3.03 11.35 -0.98
N ASP A 82 2.47 10.46 -0.15
CA ASP A 82 3.21 9.34 0.41
C ASP A 82 2.29 8.22 0.90
N VAL A 83 2.88 7.04 1.16
CA VAL A 83 2.26 5.93 1.89
C VAL A 83 3.15 5.58 3.08
N TYR A 84 2.53 5.37 4.24
CA TYR A 84 3.22 5.01 5.47
C TYR A 84 2.78 3.62 5.90
N LEU A 85 3.70 2.67 5.84
CA LEU A 85 3.49 1.33 6.35
C LEU A 85 3.87 1.29 7.83
N GLY A 86 2.91 0.94 8.68
CA GLY A 86 3.04 0.90 10.13
C GLY A 86 3.48 -0.47 10.62
N GLU A 87 2.55 -1.24 11.19
CA GLU A 87 2.80 -2.66 11.48
C GLU A 87 3.23 -3.32 10.17
N PHE A 88 4.36 -4.03 10.19
CA PHE A 88 4.86 -4.78 9.04
C PHE A 88 5.47 -6.07 9.59
N PHE A 89 4.68 -7.13 9.53
CA PHE A 89 4.99 -8.41 10.16
C PHE A 89 4.83 -9.54 9.16
N ILE A 90 5.83 -10.40 9.08
CA ILE A 90 5.88 -11.56 8.18
C ILE A 90 6.23 -12.79 8.99
N GLN A 91 5.49 -13.89 8.80
CA GLN A 91 5.69 -15.18 9.44
C GLN A 91 5.65 -16.32 8.42
#